data_AF-A0A2G9UH67-F1
#
_entry.id   AF-A0A2G9UH67-F1
#
_cell.length_a   1.000
_cell.length_b   1.000
_cell.length_c   1.000
_cell.angle_alpha   90.00
_cell.angle_beta   90.00
_cell.angle_gamma   90.00
#
_symmetry.space_group_name_H-M   'P 1'
#
loop_
_entity.id
_entity.type
_entity.pdbx_description
1 polymer ?
#
loop_
_entity_poly.entity_id
_entity_poly.type
_entity_poly.pdbx_seq_one_letter_code
_entity_poly.pdbx_strand_id
1 'polypeptide(L)'
;MKLSGYLISAEVTKAHITSTKQLRQINRYANSRYAKDLQGLMKAAEKPRSLRPHHGAGLSRLISALFVSTEINVKVLSYMPIFSMDGMILTSIAYWLIGLAPTAGRFVRTVITGVLVEAMVASLGVAVCSMSPSYAVAVTITGPLLTIYSMTGGLFTNVAMLPDWIRWVQYLSWFRFGYEAFIINEWTYEKYDNISCTMTSGKVAESCEHSGAEVIEKQHNSATDEWRLPVPWVCTKAGGW
;
A
#
# COMPACT_ATOMS: atom_id res chain seq x y z
N MET A 1 0.20 -10.79 -23.69
CA MET A 1 0.07 -12.07 -22.94
C MET A 1 -1.13 -12.11 -21.96
N LYS A 2 -1.86 -11.01 -21.71
CA LYS A 2 -3.02 -10.98 -20.78
C LYS A 2 -4.39 -11.31 -21.38
N LEU A 3 -4.51 -11.40 -22.72
CA LEU A 3 -5.73 -11.88 -23.38
C LEU A 3 -5.96 -13.40 -23.23
N SER A 4 -4.93 -14.17 -22.86
CA SER A 4 -5.05 -15.62 -22.72
C SER A 4 -5.94 -16.03 -21.53
N GLY A 5 -5.90 -15.30 -20.41
CA GLY A 5 -6.68 -15.64 -19.21
C GLY A 5 -8.19 -15.37 -19.37
N TYR A 6 -8.56 -14.28 -20.03
CA TYR A 6 -9.97 -13.96 -20.31
C TYR A 6 -10.60 -14.91 -21.33
N LEU A 7 -9.82 -15.40 -22.30
CA LEU A 7 -10.28 -16.39 -23.27
C LEU A 7 -10.49 -17.78 -22.63
N ILE A 8 -9.69 -18.16 -21.64
CA ILE A 8 -9.86 -19.44 -20.91
C ILE A 8 -11.15 -19.44 -20.10
N SER A 9 -11.53 -18.33 -19.45
CA SER A 9 -12.83 -18.23 -18.74
C SER A 9 -14.03 -18.31 -19.70
N ALA A 10 -13.91 -17.75 -20.91
CA ALA A 10 -14.95 -17.84 -21.93
C ALA A 10 -15.10 -19.27 -22.51
N GLU A 11 -14.01 -20.04 -22.64
CA GLU A 11 -14.04 -21.45 -23.05
C GLU A 11 -14.65 -22.36 -21.97
N VAL A 12 -14.31 -22.15 -20.69
CA VAL A 12 -14.87 -22.93 -19.57
C VAL A 12 -16.39 -22.69 -19.41
N THR A 13 -16.87 -21.47 -19.71
CA THR A 13 -18.31 -21.17 -19.66
C THR A 13 -19.09 -21.84 -20.80
N LYS A 14 -18.47 -22.07 -21.98
CA LYS A 14 -19.11 -22.81 -23.09
C LYS A 14 -19.32 -24.28 -22.75
N ALA A 15 -18.45 -24.88 -21.93
CA ALA A 15 -18.50 -26.30 -21.58
C ALA A 15 -19.69 -26.67 -20.67
N HIS A 16 -20.38 -25.69 -20.06
CA HIS A 16 -21.48 -25.94 -19.12
C HIS A 16 -22.88 -25.63 -19.68
N ILE A 17 -23.00 -25.26 -20.96
CA ILE A 17 -24.28 -24.83 -21.58
C ILE A 17 -24.80 -25.93 -22.51
N THR A 18 -25.64 -26.81 -21.98
CA THR A 18 -26.20 -27.99 -22.66
C THR A 18 -27.37 -27.70 -23.62
N SER A 19 -27.79 -26.43 -23.78
CA SER A 19 -28.97 -26.07 -24.59
C SER A 19 -28.62 -25.22 -25.81
N THR A 20 -28.93 -25.72 -27.00
CA THR A 20 -28.71 -25.05 -28.31
C THR A 20 -29.38 -23.68 -28.42
N LYS A 21 -30.45 -23.42 -27.65
CA LYS A 21 -31.12 -22.11 -27.61
C LYS A 21 -30.30 -21.05 -26.88
N GLN A 22 -29.66 -21.43 -25.76
CA GLN A 22 -28.79 -20.53 -24.97
C GLN A 22 -27.55 -20.15 -25.77
N LEU A 23 -26.92 -21.10 -26.46
CA LEU A 23 -25.79 -20.84 -27.37
C LEU A 23 -26.14 -19.88 -28.51
N ARG A 24 -27.32 -20.02 -29.12
CA ARG A 24 -27.78 -19.09 -30.17
C ARG A 24 -28.05 -17.69 -29.63
N GLN A 25 -28.53 -17.58 -28.39
CA GLN A 25 -28.76 -16.28 -27.76
C GLN A 25 -27.42 -15.60 -27.45
N ILE A 26 -26.48 -16.31 -26.83
CA ILE A 26 -25.12 -15.82 -26.56
C ILE A 26 -24.40 -15.42 -27.84
N ASN A 27 -24.50 -16.23 -28.91
CA ASN A 27 -23.86 -15.92 -30.19
C ASN A 27 -24.49 -14.67 -30.85
N ARG A 28 -25.79 -14.44 -30.68
CA ARG A 28 -26.45 -13.19 -31.12
C ARG A 28 -25.98 -11.96 -30.33
N TYR A 29 -25.77 -12.10 -29.02
CA TYR A 29 -25.20 -11.03 -28.19
C TYR A 29 -23.74 -10.75 -28.53
N ALA A 30 -22.92 -11.79 -28.70
CA ALA A 30 -21.51 -11.69 -29.06
C ALA A 30 -21.29 -11.08 -30.46
N ASN A 31 -22.21 -11.35 -31.39
CA ASN A 31 -22.15 -10.81 -32.75
C ASN A 31 -22.94 -9.50 -32.93
N SER A 32 -23.47 -8.95 -31.83
CA SER A 32 -24.18 -7.66 -31.83
C SER A 32 -23.24 -6.51 -32.16
N ARG A 33 -23.80 -5.43 -32.73
CA ARG A 33 -23.05 -4.22 -33.09
C ARG A 33 -22.35 -3.61 -31.86
N TYR A 34 -23.05 -3.61 -30.72
CA TYR A 34 -22.52 -3.17 -29.43
C TYR A 34 -21.30 -3.97 -28.96
N ALA A 35 -21.30 -5.30 -29.10
CA ALA A 35 -20.17 -6.14 -28.70
C ALA A 35 -18.92 -5.88 -29.55
N LYS A 36 -19.10 -5.64 -30.86
CA LYS A 36 -18.02 -5.31 -31.78
C LYS A 36 -17.45 -3.92 -31.52
N ASP A 37 -18.31 -2.94 -31.26
CA ASP A 37 -17.91 -1.58 -30.90
C ASP A 37 -17.15 -1.58 -29.55
N LEU A 38 -17.64 -2.34 -28.56
CA LEU A 38 -16.96 -2.50 -27.27
C LEU A 38 -15.58 -3.16 -27.42
N GLN A 39 -15.44 -4.19 -28.28
CA GLN A 39 -14.15 -4.80 -28.59
C GLN A 39 -13.20 -3.82 -29.30
N GLY A 40 -13.71 -3.00 -30.22
CA GLY A 40 -12.94 -1.93 -30.86
C GLY A 40 -12.44 -0.90 -29.86
N LEU A 41 -13.30 -0.49 -28.92
CA LEU A 41 -12.94 0.43 -27.83
C LEU A 41 -11.94 -0.19 -26.86
N MET A 42 -12.05 -1.47 -26.52
CA MET A 42 -11.08 -2.17 -25.67
C MET A 42 -9.70 -2.27 -26.34
N LYS A 43 -9.64 -2.59 -27.64
CA LYS A 43 -8.37 -2.60 -28.40
C LYS A 43 -7.76 -1.19 -28.53
N ALA A 44 -8.60 -0.17 -28.68
CA ALA A 44 -8.14 1.22 -28.67
C ALA A 44 -7.63 1.65 -27.27
N ALA A 45 -8.20 1.11 -26.20
CA ALA A 45 -7.78 1.35 -24.82
C ALA A 45 -6.45 0.65 -24.45
N GLU A 46 -6.17 -0.51 -25.07
CA GLU A 46 -4.90 -1.26 -24.93
C GLU A 46 -3.70 -0.51 -25.53
N LYS A 47 -3.95 0.42 -26.47
CA LYS A 47 -2.91 1.26 -27.07
C LYS A 47 -2.21 2.10 -25.98
N PRO A 48 -0.86 2.22 -25.99
CA PRO A 48 -0.14 3.04 -25.03
C PRO A 48 -0.71 4.47 -25.02
N ARG A 49 -0.79 5.07 -23.83
CA ARG A 49 -1.51 6.34 -23.58
C ARG A 49 -1.17 7.43 -24.60
N SER A 50 0.10 7.54 -25.00
CA SER A 50 0.58 8.49 -26.03
C SER A 50 -0.20 8.43 -27.36
N LEU A 51 -0.82 7.31 -27.67
CA LEU A 51 -1.52 7.07 -28.93
C LEU A 51 -3.04 7.01 -28.77
N ARG A 52 -3.57 7.27 -27.56
CA ARG A 52 -5.02 7.27 -27.31
C ARG A 52 -5.63 8.61 -27.74
N PRO A 53 -6.71 8.61 -28.53
CA PRO A 53 -7.40 9.84 -28.88
C PRO A 53 -8.00 10.48 -27.63
N HIS A 54 -7.52 11.67 -27.27
CA HIS A 54 -8.03 12.45 -26.12
C HIS A 54 -9.37 13.15 -26.40
N HIS A 55 -9.84 13.12 -27.65
CA HIS A 55 -11.11 13.70 -28.08
C HIS A 55 -12.17 12.61 -28.23
N GLY A 56 -13.00 12.42 -27.20
CA GLY A 56 -14.14 11.51 -27.24
C GLY A 56 -15.18 11.84 -26.18
N ALA A 57 -16.46 11.60 -26.51
CA ALA A 57 -17.61 11.81 -25.62
C ALA A 57 -17.43 11.10 -24.26
N GLY A 58 -18.13 11.57 -23.21
CA GLY A 58 -17.93 11.16 -21.81
C GLY A 58 -17.81 9.65 -21.55
N LEU A 59 -18.50 8.82 -22.34
CA LEU A 59 -18.42 7.36 -22.28
C LEU A 59 -17.00 6.81 -22.57
N SER A 60 -16.27 7.39 -23.52
CA SER A 60 -14.89 6.99 -23.85
C SER A 60 -13.89 7.31 -22.74
N ARG A 61 -14.14 8.40 -21.99
CA ARG A 61 -13.34 8.78 -20.81
C ARG A 61 -13.60 7.84 -19.64
N LEU A 62 -14.87 7.46 -19.42
CA LEU A 62 -15.25 6.45 -18.41
C LEU A 62 -14.63 5.08 -18.71
N ILE A 63 -14.71 4.62 -19.96
CA ILE A 63 -14.09 3.35 -20.38
C ILE A 63 -12.57 3.41 -20.20
N SER A 64 -11.92 4.52 -20.57
CA SER A 64 -10.48 4.71 -20.37
C SER A 64 -10.09 4.73 -18.89
N ALA A 65 -10.90 5.34 -18.03
CA ALA A 65 -10.66 5.38 -16.58
C ALA A 65 -10.83 4.00 -15.94
N LEU A 66 -11.90 3.28 -16.28
CA LEU A 66 -12.13 1.91 -15.80
C LEU A 66 -11.01 0.97 -16.25
N PHE A 67 -10.54 1.10 -17.48
CA PHE A 67 -9.40 0.33 -18.00
C PHE A 67 -8.10 0.64 -17.26
N VAL A 68 -7.84 1.91 -16.93
CA VAL A 68 -6.65 2.29 -16.13
C VAL A 68 -6.75 1.70 -14.71
N SER A 69 -7.92 1.75 -14.08
CA SER A 69 -8.12 1.19 -12.74
C SER A 69 -7.95 -0.33 -12.72
N THR A 70 -8.48 -1.07 -13.71
CA THR A 70 -8.27 -2.52 -13.79
C THR A 70 -6.82 -2.87 -14.11
N GLU A 71 -6.15 -2.11 -14.97
CA GLU A 71 -4.71 -2.27 -15.26
C GLU A 71 -3.85 -2.10 -14.01
N ILE A 72 -4.16 -1.13 -13.15
CA ILE A 72 -3.45 -0.92 -11.88
C ILE A 72 -3.58 -2.17 -11.00
N ASN A 73 -4.82 -2.64 -10.76
CA ASN A 73 -5.08 -3.80 -9.90
C ASN A 73 -4.37 -5.07 -10.39
N VAL A 74 -4.43 -5.35 -11.70
CA VAL A 74 -3.78 -6.54 -12.28
C VAL A 74 -2.26 -6.42 -12.21
N LYS A 75 -1.68 -5.23 -12.42
CA LYS A 75 -0.23 -5.02 -12.30
C LYS A 75 0.23 -5.19 -10.86
N VAL A 76 -0.45 -4.56 -9.91
CA VAL A 76 -0.14 -4.70 -8.47
C VAL A 76 -0.19 -6.17 -8.07
N LEU A 77 -1.24 -6.90 -8.45
CA LEU A 77 -1.35 -8.33 -8.14
C LEU A 77 -0.29 -9.20 -8.84
N SER A 78 0.12 -8.84 -10.06
CA SER A 78 1.16 -9.59 -10.80
C SER A 78 2.56 -9.36 -10.24
N TYR A 79 2.84 -8.13 -9.79
CA TYR A 79 4.15 -7.73 -9.27
C TYR A 79 4.32 -7.96 -7.76
N MET A 80 3.20 -8.06 -7.01
CA MET A 80 3.19 -8.27 -5.58
C MET A 80 4.05 -9.46 -5.12
N PRO A 81 3.95 -10.66 -5.71
CA PRO A 81 4.71 -11.82 -5.23
C PRO A 81 6.23 -11.62 -5.37
N ILE A 82 6.68 -10.91 -6.40
CA ILE A 82 8.10 -10.66 -6.64
C ILE A 82 8.61 -9.59 -5.67
N PHE A 83 7.92 -8.44 -5.57
CA PHE A 83 8.34 -7.32 -4.73
C PHE A 83 8.09 -7.52 -3.23
N SER A 84 7.15 -8.39 -2.86
CA SER A 84 6.96 -8.74 -1.44
C SER A 84 8.02 -9.74 -0.99
N MET A 85 8.57 -10.54 -1.91
CA MET A 85 9.52 -11.59 -1.53
C MET A 85 10.88 -11.01 -1.15
N ASP A 86 11.40 -10.01 -1.88
CA ASP A 86 12.62 -9.32 -1.49
C ASP A 86 12.44 -8.54 -0.18
N GLY A 87 11.30 -7.87 -0.01
CA GLY A 87 10.92 -7.19 1.22
C GLY A 87 10.88 -8.10 2.44
N MET A 88 10.21 -9.25 2.31
CA MET A 88 10.14 -10.27 3.37
C MET A 88 11.50 -10.85 3.71
N ILE A 89 12.35 -11.13 2.71
CA ILE A 89 13.71 -11.66 2.94
C ILE A 89 14.55 -10.62 3.70
N LEU A 90 14.55 -9.37 3.25
CA LEU A 90 15.30 -8.29 3.88
C LEU A 90 14.82 -8.06 5.31
N THR A 91 13.51 -7.97 5.52
CA THR A 91 12.91 -7.78 6.84
C THR A 91 13.25 -8.95 7.78
N SER A 92 13.22 -10.18 7.26
CA SER A 92 13.57 -11.37 8.05
C SER A 92 15.02 -11.32 8.52
N ILE A 93 15.95 -11.03 7.62
CA ILE A 93 17.38 -10.93 7.96
C ILE A 93 17.62 -9.78 8.94
N ALA A 94 17.05 -8.59 8.66
CA ALA A 94 17.22 -7.41 9.51
C ALA A 94 16.66 -7.62 10.92
N TYR A 95 15.49 -8.26 11.06
CA TYR A 95 14.85 -8.51 12.35
C TYR A 95 15.78 -9.27 13.31
N TRP A 96 16.44 -10.33 12.81
CA TRP A 96 17.36 -11.14 13.61
C TRP A 96 18.71 -10.46 13.81
N LEU A 97 19.20 -9.69 12.83
CA LEU A 97 20.47 -8.96 12.96
C LEU A 97 20.43 -7.84 14.00
N ILE A 98 19.31 -7.11 14.07
CA ILE A 98 19.13 -6.05 15.06
C ILE A 98 18.87 -6.64 16.46
N GLY A 99 18.34 -7.86 16.53
CA GLY A 99 18.03 -8.54 17.78
C GLY A 99 16.70 -8.08 18.42
N LEU A 100 15.67 -7.87 17.59
CA LEU A 100 14.31 -7.54 18.04
C LEU A 100 13.69 -8.69 18.86
N ALA A 101 12.56 -8.41 19.52
CA ALA A 101 11.85 -9.36 20.36
C ALA A 101 11.66 -10.75 19.70
N PRO A 102 12.20 -11.85 20.25
CA PRO A 102 12.22 -13.17 19.60
C PRO A 102 10.88 -13.93 19.73
N THR A 103 9.75 -13.23 19.56
CA THR A 103 8.41 -13.81 19.64
C THR A 103 7.81 -13.97 18.25
N ALA A 104 7.36 -15.18 17.90
CA ALA A 104 6.78 -15.48 16.58
C ALA A 104 5.61 -14.54 16.20
N GLY A 105 4.74 -14.21 17.16
CA GLY A 105 3.63 -13.29 16.93
C GLY A 105 4.07 -11.87 16.54
N ARG A 106 5.16 -11.36 17.13
CA ARG A 106 5.71 -10.03 16.83
C ARG A 106 6.39 -10.02 15.47
N PHE A 107 7.16 -11.07 15.16
CA PHE A 107 7.77 -11.25 13.85
C PHE A 107 6.72 -11.25 12.72
N VAL A 108 5.65 -12.05 12.87
CA VAL A 108 4.57 -12.12 11.87
C VAL A 108 3.89 -10.76 11.69
N ARG A 109 3.64 -10.02 12.78
CA ARG A 109 3.09 -8.66 12.70
C ARG A 109 4.01 -7.71 11.93
N THR A 110 5.31 -7.75 12.20
CA THR A 110 6.30 -6.93 11.46
C THR A 110 6.29 -7.25 9.96
N VAL A 111 6.28 -8.54 9.60
CA VAL A 111 6.24 -8.96 8.20
C VAL A 111 4.94 -8.52 7.51
N ILE A 112 3.78 -8.71 8.15
CA ILE A 112 2.48 -8.29 7.60
C ILE A 112 2.45 -6.76 7.40
N THR A 113 2.90 -5.98 8.38
CA THR A 113 2.99 -4.52 8.26
C THR A 113 3.90 -4.12 7.11
N GLY A 114 5.05 -4.78 6.93
CA GLY A 114 5.96 -4.53 5.80
C GLY A 114 5.29 -4.75 4.44
N VAL A 115 4.63 -5.90 4.26
CA VAL A 115 3.91 -6.23 3.01
C VAL A 115 2.78 -5.24 2.72
N LEU A 116 2.06 -4.77 3.76
CA LEU A 116 1.03 -3.76 3.59
C LEU A 116 1.61 -2.42 3.14
N VAL A 117 2.74 -1.99 3.72
CA VAL A 117 3.44 -0.76 3.32
C VAL A 117 3.92 -0.87 1.87
N GLU A 118 4.50 -2.00 1.47
CA GLU A 118 4.94 -2.24 0.09
C GLU A 118 3.78 -2.20 -0.91
N ALA A 119 2.63 -2.78 -0.56
CA ALA A 119 1.42 -2.73 -1.39
C ALA A 119 0.93 -1.28 -1.62
N MET A 120 1.04 -0.40 -0.61
CA MET A 120 0.70 1.02 -0.74
C MET A 120 1.68 1.76 -1.65
N VAL A 121 2.98 1.53 -1.46
CA VAL A 121 4.04 2.13 -2.31
C VAL A 121 3.89 1.68 -3.76
N ALA A 122 3.66 0.39 -4.00
CA ALA A 122 3.43 -0.15 -5.33
C ALA A 122 2.22 0.49 -6.01
N SER A 123 1.12 0.66 -5.26
CA SER A 123 -0.09 1.31 -5.78
C SER A 123 0.16 2.75 -6.20
N LEU A 124 0.89 3.54 -5.40
CA LEU A 124 1.28 4.90 -5.76
C LEU A 124 2.22 4.91 -6.97
N GLY A 125 3.24 4.05 -6.99
CA GLY A 125 4.20 3.97 -8.09
C GLY A 125 3.51 3.69 -9.42
N VAL A 126 2.57 2.75 -9.45
CA VAL A 126 1.78 2.44 -10.66
C VAL A 126 0.83 3.59 -11.01
N ALA A 127 0.26 4.29 -10.03
CA ALA A 127 -0.57 5.48 -10.27
C ALA A 127 0.24 6.62 -10.91
N VAL A 128 1.42 6.95 -10.39
CA VAL A 128 2.31 7.99 -10.94
C VAL A 128 2.80 7.60 -12.33
N CYS A 129 3.23 6.34 -12.53
CA CYS A 129 3.59 5.83 -13.84
C CYS A 129 2.44 5.91 -14.83
N SER A 130 1.20 5.68 -14.36
CA SER A 130 0.02 5.78 -15.21
C SER A 130 -0.26 7.23 -15.56
N MET A 131 -0.11 8.18 -14.64
CA MET A 131 -0.36 9.61 -14.88
C MET A 131 0.70 10.28 -15.75
N SER A 132 1.94 9.80 -15.70
CA SER A 132 3.09 10.44 -16.33
C SER A 132 3.20 10.14 -17.83
N PRO A 133 3.65 11.10 -18.65
CA PRO A 133 3.84 10.92 -20.10
C PRO A 133 5.11 10.13 -20.45
N SER A 134 6.11 10.10 -19.56
CA SER A 134 7.36 9.34 -19.72
C SER A 134 7.86 8.83 -18.37
N TYR A 135 8.74 7.83 -18.41
CA TYR A 135 9.38 7.29 -17.21
C TYR A 135 10.20 8.35 -16.46
N ALA A 136 10.94 9.20 -17.20
CA ALA A 136 11.71 10.28 -16.60
C ALA A 136 10.83 11.24 -15.78
N VAL A 137 9.68 11.64 -16.33
CA VAL A 137 8.73 12.51 -15.61
C VAL A 137 8.16 11.80 -14.38
N ALA A 138 7.85 10.50 -14.48
CA ALA A 138 7.35 9.72 -13.34
C ALA A 138 8.34 9.70 -12.17
N VAL A 139 9.62 9.47 -12.45
CA VAL A 139 10.68 9.45 -11.43
C VAL A 139 10.87 10.83 -10.80
N THR A 140 10.87 11.90 -11.61
CA THR A 140 10.99 13.29 -11.12
C THR A 140 9.84 13.67 -10.18
N ILE A 141 8.62 13.16 -10.41
CA ILE A 141 7.47 13.40 -9.53
C ILE A 141 7.55 12.52 -8.27
N THR A 142 7.97 11.26 -8.42
CA THR A 142 7.96 10.28 -7.32
C THR A 142 8.98 10.59 -6.24
N GLY A 143 10.18 11.07 -6.60
CA GLY A 143 11.24 11.37 -5.63
C GLY A 143 10.84 12.41 -4.55
N PRO A 144 10.36 13.61 -4.93
CA PRO A 144 9.87 14.60 -3.98
C PRO A 144 8.67 14.11 -3.16
N LEU A 145 7.72 13.37 -3.77
CA LEU A 145 6.58 12.80 -3.06
C LEU A 145 7.04 11.83 -1.97
N LEU A 146 7.96 10.91 -2.31
CA LEU A 146 8.53 9.96 -1.36
C LEU A 146 9.22 10.70 -0.21
N THR A 147 9.94 11.77 -0.51
CA THR A 147 10.61 12.61 0.49
C THR A 147 9.59 13.23 1.45
N ILE A 148 8.54 13.88 0.94
CA ILE A 148 7.48 14.49 1.77
C ILE A 148 6.79 13.45 2.66
N TYR A 149 6.44 12.28 2.11
CA TYR A 149 5.81 11.22 2.89
C TYR A 149 6.76 10.64 3.95
N SER A 150 8.04 10.47 3.64
CA SER A 150 9.03 9.99 4.61
C SER A 150 9.24 10.99 5.76
N MET A 151 9.33 12.29 5.47
CA MET A 151 9.52 13.33 6.49
C MET A 151 8.30 13.48 7.42
N THR A 152 7.10 13.32 6.86
CA THR A 152 5.83 13.34 7.62
C THR A 152 5.51 12.01 8.31
N GLY A 153 6.39 11.00 8.18
CA GLY A 153 6.23 9.67 8.76
C GLY A 153 6.50 9.55 10.26
N GLY A 154 6.85 10.65 10.94
CA GLY A 154 7.11 10.67 12.40
C GLY A 154 8.49 10.18 12.82
N LEU A 155 9.27 9.58 11.92
CA LEU A 155 10.67 9.20 12.17
C LEU A 155 11.62 10.42 12.15
N PHE A 156 11.53 11.27 11.12
CA PHE A 156 12.50 12.35 10.89
C PHE A 156 12.06 13.70 11.44
N THR A 157 10.75 13.93 11.56
CA THR A 157 10.20 15.19 12.05
C THR A 157 9.16 14.88 13.10
N ASN A 158 9.23 15.60 14.23
CA ASN A 158 8.18 15.58 15.22
C ASN A 158 6.89 16.13 14.58
N VAL A 159 5.89 15.27 14.44
CA VAL A 159 4.65 15.58 13.72
C VAL A 159 3.86 16.70 14.42
N ALA A 160 4.02 16.85 15.74
CA ALA A 160 3.46 17.94 16.54
C ALA A 160 3.93 19.33 16.07
N MET A 161 5.16 19.42 15.55
CA MET A 161 5.77 20.68 15.15
C MET A 161 5.26 21.17 13.78
N LEU A 162 4.40 20.39 13.11
CA LEU A 162 3.83 20.77 11.82
C LEU A 162 2.72 21.82 12.02
N PRO A 163 2.74 22.93 11.23
CA PRO A 163 1.67 23.91 11.21
C PRO A 163 0.31 23.27 10.91
N ASP A 164 -0.76 23.78 11.52
CA ASP A 164 -2.12 23.20 11.42
C ASP A 164 -2.60 23.00 9.97
N TRP A 165 -2.21 23.92 9.08
CA TRP A 165 -2.63 23.91 7.67
C TRP A 165 -1.99 22.79 6.83
N ILE A 166 -0.84 22.22 7.23
CA ILE A 166 -0.18 21.10 6.54
C ILE A 166 -0.28 19.77 7.30
N ARG A 167 -0.77 19.82 8.55
CA ARG A 167 -0.89 18.65 9.42
C ARG A 167 -1.65 17.48 8.78
N TRP A 168 -2.66 17.75 7.95
CA TRP A 168 -3.45 16.71 7.29
C TRP A 168 -2.62 15.76 6.38
N VAL A 169 -1.48 16.21 5.85
CA VAL A 169 -0.61 15.40 4.98
C VAL A 169 -0.06 14.17 5.72
N GLN A 170 0.09 14.25 7.03
CA GLN A 170 0.55 13.13 7.86
C GLN A 170 -0.37 11.91 7.77
N TYR A 171 -1.67 12.12 7.54
CA TYR A 171 -2.66 11.05 7.43
C TYR A 171 -2.64 10.37 6.06
N LEU A 172 -1.98 10.97 5.07
CA LEU A 172 -1.75 10.35 3.77
C LEU A 172 -0.43 9.55 3.72
N SER A 173 0.45 9.76 4.70
CA SER A 173 1.74 9.09 4.74
C SER A 173 1.60 7.66 5.27
N TRP A 174 1.77 6.67 4.38
CA TRP A 174 1.87 5.26 4.80
C TRP A 174 3.11 5.00 5.66
N PHE A 175 4.16 5.83 5.57
CA PHE A 175 5.33 5.73 6.45
C PHE A 175 4.95 5.95 7.91
N ARG A 176 4.02 6.89 8.18
CA ARG A 176 3.53 7.15 9.54
C ARG A 176 2.92 5.90 10.15
N PHE A 177 1.96 5.30 9.45
CA PHE A 177 1.24 4.12 9.95
C PHE A 177 2.15 2.89 10.06
N GLY A 178 3.05 2.69 9.10
CA GLY A 178 4.03 1.60 9.17
C GLY A 178 4.99 1.76 10.35
N TYR A 179 5.54 2.97 10.54
CA TYR A 179 6.46 3.27 11.63
C TYR A 179 5.78 3.13 13.00
N GLU A 180 4.58 3.69 13.17
CA GLU A 180 3.78 3.57 14.40
C GLU A 180 3.49 2.10 14.74
N ALA A 181 3.13 1.29 13.75
CA ALA A 181 2.90 -0.14 13.94
C ALA A 181 4.19 -0.89 14.35
N PHE A 182 5.35 -0.55 13.78
CA PHE A 182 6.62 -1.15 14.18
C PHE A 182 7.02 -0.76 15.61
N ILE A 183 6.87 0.51 15.97
CA ILE A 183 7.15 1.02 17.31
C ILE A 183 6.26 0.33 18.34
N ILE A 184 4.95 0.30 18.14
CA ILE A 184 4.03 -0.37 19.07
C ILE A 184 4.36 -1.86 19.18
N ASN A 185 4.69 -2.53 18.07
CA ASN A 185 5.00 -3.95 18.07
C ASN A 185 6.31 -4.31 18.79
N GLU A 186 7.28 -3.40 18.89
CA GLU A 186 8.55 -3.66 19.60
C GLU A 186 8.50 -3.16 21.05
N TRP A 187 8.06 -1.91 21.27
CA TRP A 187 8.10 -1.27 22.59
C TRP A 187 7.07 -1.80 23.59
N THR A 188 6.10 -2.60 23.14
CA THR A 188 5.20 -3.36 24.02
C THR A 188 5.81 -4.68 24.52
N TYR A 189 7.08 -4.96 24.21
CA TYR A 189 7.76 -6.16 24.67
C TYR A 189 8.20 -6.00 26.13
N GLU A 190 7.86 -6.99 26.97
CA GLU A 190 8.08 -6.98 28.43
C GLU A 190 9.53 -6.64 28.84
N LYS A 191 10.51 -6.96 27.98
CA LYS A 191 11.92 -6.59 28.18
C LYS A 191 12.12 -5.07 28.32
N TYR A 192 11.26 -4.26 27.71
CA TYR A 192 11.35 -2.79 27.70
C TYR A 192 10.45 -2.14 28.76
N ASP A 193 9.88 -2.90 29.70
CA ASP A 193 9.06 -2.31 30.77
C ASP A 193 9.90 -1.47 31.75
N ASN A 194 11.17 -1.83 31.94
CA ASN A 194 12.11 -1.12 32.80
C ASN A 194 13.49 -0.98 32.13
N ILE A 195 13.75 0.21 31.59
CA ILE A 195 14.98 0.53 30.86
C ILE A 195 15.93 1.27 31.79
N SER A 196 17.14 0.73 31.99
CA SER A 196 18.15 1.37 32.82
C SER A 196 18.79 2.56 32.10
N CYS A 197 18.53 3.78 32.59
CA CYS A 197 19.05 5.04 32.06
C CYS A 197 20.49 5.39 32.49
N THR A 198 21.14 4.49 33.23
CA THR A 198 22.51 4.66 33.70
C THR A 198 23.48 4.26 32.60
N MET A 199 24.22 5.24 32.06
CA MET A 199 25.32 4.94 31.15
C MET A 199 26.46 4.21 31.87
N THR A 200 27.31 3.53 31.11
CA THR A 200 28.48 2.79 31.64
C THR A 200 29.45 3.69 32.43
N SER A 201 29.37 5.01 32.28
CA SER A 201 30.13 6.01 33.05
C SER A 201 29.53 6.37 34.41
N GLY A 202 28.41 5.75 34.81
CA GLY A 202 27.68 6.07 36.05
C GLY A 202 26.85 7.36 35.97
N LYS A 203 26.85 8.05 34.82
CA LYS A 203 26.01 9.23 34.57
C LYS A 203 24.66 8.81 33.99
N VAL A 204 23.61 9.52 34.39
CA VAL A 204 22.26 9.38 33.80
C VAL A 204 22.27 10.05 32.42
N ALA A 205 21.68 9.39 31.41
CA ALA A 205 21.55 9.96 30.07
C ALA A 205 20.67 11.22 30.08
N GLU A 206 21.05 12.25 29.31
CA GLU A 206 20.33 13.54 29.24
C GLU A 206 18.92 13.39 28.65
N SER A 207 18.74 12.44 27.73
CA SER A 207 17.44 11.97 27.24
C SER A 207 17.31 10.48 27.52
N CYS A 208 16.39 10.10 28.40
CA CYS A 208 16.07 8.69 28.65
C CYS A 208 14.60 8.48 28.93
N GLU A 209 14.06 7.42 28.34
CA GLU A 209 12.73 6.89 28.59
C GLU A 209 12.88 5.64 29.46
N HIS A 210 12.15 5.63 30.58
CA HIS A 210 12.28 4.56 31.58
C HIS A 210 11.48 3.30 31.21
N SER A 211 10.56 3.41 30.25
CA SER A 211 9.70 2.32 29.80
C SER A 211 9.30 2.48 28.34
N GLY A 212 9.07 1.37 27.64
CA GLY A 212 8.53 1.38 26.28
C GLY A 212 7.16 2.05 26.16
N ALA A 213 6.36 2.03 27.23
CA ALA A 213 5.10 2.77 27.28
C ALA A 213 5.31 4.29 27.20
N GLU A 214 6.35 4.81 27.85
CA GLU A 214 6.72 6.23 27.81
C GLU A 214 7.18 6.64 26.41
N VAL A 215 7.91 5.76 25.72
CA VAL A 215 8.33 5.98 24.32
C VAL A 215 7.11 6.09 23.41
N ILE A 216 6.15 5.16 23.53
CA ILE A 216 4.92 5.18 22.73
C ILE A 216 4.10 6.43 23.05
N GLU A 217 4.00 6.81 24.32
CA GLU A 217 3.26 8.00 24.74
C GLU A 217 3.88 9.29 24.20
N LYS A 218 5.21 9.45 24.26
CA LYS A 218 5.90 10.61 23.66
C LYS A 218 5.69 10.69 22.14
N GLN A 219 5.63 9.55 21.46
CA GLN A 219 5.33 9.48 20.03
C GLN A 219 3.85 9.81 19.74
N HIS A 220 2.92 9.37 20.60
CA HIS A 220 1.48 9.57 20.41
C HIS A 220 1.01 10.97 20.82
N ASN A 221 1.49 11.51 21.95
CA ASN A 221 1.18 12.86 22.42
C ASN A 221 1.73 13.95 21.49
N SER A 222 2.71 13.64 20.65
CA SER A 222 3.08 14.48 19.51
C SER A 222 1.98 14.56 18.43
N ALA A 223 1.15 13.51 18.31
CA ALA A 223 0.10 13.40 17.31
C ALA A 223 -1.32 13.62 17.86
N THR A 224 -1.47 13.75 19.18
CA THR A 224 -2.77 13.88 19.83
C THR A 224 -2.87 15.11 20.70
N ASP A 225 -3.11 16.24 20.05
CA ASP A 225 -4.22 17.08 20.47
C ASP A 225 -5.26 17.06 19.33
N GLU A 226 -6.41 16.45 19.63
CA GLU A 226 -7.71 16.57 18.95
C GLU A 226 -8.26 15.43 18.05
N TRP A 227 -7.49 14.50 17.47
CA TRP A 227 -8.08 13.38 16.69
C TRP A 227 -7.45 12.02 16.98
N ARG A 228 -7.95 11.34 18.04
CA ARG A 228 -7.79 9.89 18.20
C ARG A 228 -8.38 9.19 16.99
N LEU A 229 -7.55 8.78 16.05
CA LEU A 229 -7.98 7.91 14.95
C LEU A 229 -8.38 6.54 15.52
N PRO A 230 -9.58 6.02 15.22
CA PRO A 230 -9.92 4.64 15.47
C PRO A 230 -9.30 3.83 14.33
N VAL A 231 -8.09 3.31 14.52
CA VAL A 231 -7.59 2.18 13.73
C VAL A 231 -7.83 0.94 14.59
N PRO A 232 -8.98 0.24 14.45
CA PRO A 232 -9.40 -0.78 15.41
C PRO A 232 -8.51 -2.04 15.39
N TRP A 233 -7.61 -2.16 14.40
CA TRP A 233 -6.83 -3.37 14.16
C TRP A 233 -5.42 -3.34 14.75
N VAL A 234 -4.91 -2.17 15.16
CA VAL A 234 -3.56 -2.03 15.76
C VAL A 234 -3.63 -1.79 17.26
N CYS A 235 -4.75 -1.26 17.75
CA CYS A 235 -5.01 -1.02 19.16
C CYS A 235 -6.12 -1.94 19.70
N THR A 236 -5.95 -3.26 19.64
CA THR A 236 -6.52 -4.07 20.74
C THR A 236 -5.59 -3.89 21.92
N LYS A 237 -6.10 -3.27 22.99
CA LYS A 237 -5.47 -3.24 24.31
C LYS A 237 -4.81 -4.59 24.56
N ALA A 238 -3.50 -4.59 24.79
CA ALA A 238 -2.80 -5.69 25.43
C ALA A 238 -3.23 -5.77 26.89
N GLY A 239 -4.48 -6.16 27.11
CA GLY A 239 -5.17 -6.18 28.38
C GLY A 239 -6.40 -7.08 28.25
N GLY A 240 -6.15 -8.38 28.39
CA GLY A 240 -7.15 -9.43 28.56
C GLY A 240 -7.77 -9.93 27.26
N TRP A 241 -7.10 -10.89 26.60
CA TRP A 241 -7.60 -12.21 26.20
C TRP A 241 -6.39 -13.12 25.96
#